data_AF-A0A1E3QC34-F1
#
_entry.id   AF-A0A1E3QC34-F1
#
_cell.length_a   1.000
_cell.length_b   1.000
_cell.length_c   1.000
_cell.angle_alpha   90.00
_cell.angle_beta   90.00
_cell.angle_gamma   90.00
#
_symmetry.space_group_name_H-M   'P 1'
#
loop_
_entity.id
_entity.type
_entity.pdbx_description
1 polymer ?
#
loop_
_entity_poly.entity_id
_entity_poly.type
_entity_poly.pdbx_seq_one_letter_code
_entity_poly.pdbx_strand_id
1 'polypeptide(L)'
;MLGKLPSQSQLLHRVLLVVIALLIVGIIPVFLHFHYIILPIFSTHKCQDRRLSLTPQGTENILSPTTNRLGVLPKIIHQSWSTRELPSKFDAWSRSCREQNPDWKWVLWTDEDNLNLVKQYCPWLLEYYLQLPSEIYRADLVRNLYMYIYGGIYVDLDTECLRPVDELFKSYNVSTISYNASDEVASMDNSGKKRMAFFGRMGTDDDFDHSIPNAWMASTPGHPFFLLPLESVIDRLSRNDANTVPEALTGPVALKEAINMYGNQYAHPGDLEVHLQSSILNGMLYSQYKMKHSIEILPYWMVFPYSWGQDGNAYRSACSVGSEEYDREKCKQLVTADHKDSFFLTCWSHTWSWEGHDPNSMKNVESKLL
;
A
#
# COMPACT_ATOMS: atom_id res chain seq x y z
N MET A 1 -72.47 -11.44 -59.37
CA MET A 1 -71.00 -11.45 -59.24
C MET A 1 -70.65 -11.97 -57.85
N LEU A 2 -70.37 -13.27 -57.72
CA LEU A 2 -69.99 -13.90 -56.45
C LEU A 2 -68.45 -13.91 -56.38
N GLY A 3 -67.89 -13.13 -55.46
CA GLY A 3 -66.44 -13.09 -55.22
C GLY A 3 -65.95 -14.43 -54.70
N LYS A 4 -64.89 -14.97 -55.31
CA LYS A 4 -64.24 -16.20 -54.86
C LYS A 4 -63.69 -16.01 -53.45
N LEU A 5 -64.12 -16.86 -52.52
CA LEU A 5 -63.55 -16.97 -51.17
C LEU A 5 -62.07 -17.40 -51.27
N PRO A 6 -61.15 -16.77 -50.52
CA PRO A 6 -59.73 -17.11 -50.54
C PRO A 6 -59.51 -18.55 -50.06
N SER A 7 -58.56 -19.24 -50.69
CA SER A 7 -58.21 -20.62 -50.31
C SER A 7 -57.62 -20.68 -48.89
N GLN A 8 -57.74 -21.83 -48.20
CA GLN A 8 -57.18 -22.01 -46.86
C GLN A 8 -55.69 -21.64 -46.76
N SER A 9 -54.92 -21.88 -47.82
CA SER A 9 -53.50 -21.49 -47.93
C SER A 9 -53.33 -19.97 -47.87
N GLN A 10 -54.18 -19.19 -48.54
CA GLN A 10 -54.13 -17.73 -48.52
C GLN A 10 -54.52 -17.16 -47.16
N LEU A 11 -55.48 -17.79 -46.47
CA LEU A 11 -55.87 -17.39 -45.11
C LEU A 11 -54.73 -17.66 -44.12
N LEU A 12 -54.09 -18.83 -44.20
CA LEU A 12 -52.96 -19.19 -43.36
C LEU A 12 -51.77 -18.26 -43.57
N HIS A 13 -51.48 -17.88 -44.82
CA HIS A 13 -50.41 -16.95 -45.14
C HIS A 13 -50.68 -15.54 -44.58
N ARG A 14 -51.93 -15.06 -44.63
CA ARG A 14 -52.32 -13.78 -44.04
C ARG A 14 -52.23 -13.79 -42.51
N VAL A 15 -52.65 -14.88 -41.86
CA VAL A 15 -52.52 -15.02 -40.40
C VAL A 15 -51.05 -15.05 -39.99
N LEU A 16 -50.20 -15.78 -40.73
CA LEU A 16 -48.76 -15.82 -40.46
C LEU A 16 -48.11 -14.44 -40.58
N LEU A 17 -48.48 -13.66 -41.61
CA LEU A 17 -47.97 -12.29 -41.78
C LEU A 17 -48.40 -11.36 -40.64
N VAL A 18 -49.63 -11.49 -40.14
CA VAL A 18 -50.12 -10.69 -39.00
C VAL A 18 -49.38 -11.08 -37.71
N VAL A 19 -49.15 -12.37 -37.47
CA VAL A 19 -48.40 -12.84 -36.29
C VAL A 19 -46.95 -12.35 -36.33
N ILE A 20 -46.29 -12.43 -37.49
CA ILE A 20 -44.93 -11.90 -37.66
C ILE A 20 -44.91 -10.38 -37.43
N ALA A 21 -45.88 -9.64 -37.96
CA ALA A 21 -45.97 -8.19 -37.75
C ALA A 21 -46.17 -7.84 -36.27
N LEU A 22 -47.00 -8.58 -35.54
CA LEU A 22 -47.22 -8.38 -34.10
C LEU A 22 -45.98 -8.72 -33.27
N LEU A 23 -45.22 -9.76 -33.64
CA LEU A 23 -43.95 -10.10 -32.99
C LEU A 23 -42.89 -9.02 -33.23
N ILE A 24 -42.81 -8.48 -34.44
CA ILE A 24 -41.89 -7.38 -34.78
C ILE A 24 -42.25 -6.12 -33.97
N VAL A 25 -43.54 -5.76 -33.89
CA VAL A 25 -44.00 -4.57 -33.15
C VAL A 25 -43.88 -4.74 -31.64
N GLY A 26 -43.96 -5.97 -31.10
CA GLY A 26 -43.82 -6.22 -29.67
C GLY A 26 -42.38 -6.40 -29.19
N ILE A 27 -41.54 -7.10 -29.96
CA ILE A 27 -40.19 -7.52 -29.52
C ILE A 27 -39.14 -6.45 -29.83
N ILE A 28 -39.26 -5.75 -30.96
CA ILE A 28 -38.25 -4.75 -31.36
C ILE A 28 -38.19 -3.56 -30.40
N PRO A 29 -39.31 -2.96 -29.93
CA PRO A 29 -39.24 -1.86 -28.97
C PRO A 29 -38.64 -2.29 -27.64
N VAL A 30 -38.89 -3.53 -27.19
CA VAL A 30 -38.31 -4.09 -25.96
C VAL A 30 -36.80 -4.28 -26.11
N PHE A 31 -36.35 -4.80 -27.25
CA PHE A 31 -34.92 -4.92 -27.56
C PHE A 31 -34.23 -3.56 -27.68
N LEU A 32 -34.88 -2.58 -28.32
CA LEU A 32 -34.35 -1.22 -28.43
C LEU A 32 -34.30 -0.52 -27.08
N HIS A 33 -35.29 -0.73 -26.20
CA HIS A 33 -35.29 -0.21 -24.83
C HIS A 33 -34.18 -0.85 -23.99
N PHE A 34 -33.97 -2.16 -24.11
CA PHE A 34 -32.87 -2.88 -23.45
C PHE A 34 -31.50 -2.40 -23.95
N HIS A 35 -31.37 -2.12 -25.26
CA HIS A 35 -30.13 -1.65 -25.88
C HIS A 35 -29.80 -0.18 -25.57
N TYR A 36 -30.81 0.69 -25.42
CA TYR A 36 -30.59 2.10 -25.12
C TYR A 36 -30.53 2.43 -23.62
N ILE A 37 -31.13 1.61 -22.74
CA ILE A 37 -31.18 1.91 -21.29
C ILE A 37 -30.28 1.00 -20.45
N ILE A 38 -30.15 -0.29 -20.77
CA ILE A 38 -29.39 -1.23 -19.92
C ILE A 38 -27.94 -1.38 -20.38
N LEU A 39 -27.67 -1.26 -21.68
CA LEU A 39 -26.32 -1.34 -22.23
C LEU A 39 -25.36 -0.19 -21.83
N PRO A 40 -25.80 1.06 -21.58
CA PRO A 40 -24.93 2.08 -20.98
C PRO A 40 -24.60 1.80 -19.51
N ILE A 41 -25.44 1.04 -18.79
CA ILE A 41 -25.21 0.67 -17.38
C ILE A 41 -24.17 -0.47 -17.29
N PHE A 42 -24.11 -1.33 -18.31
CA PHE A 42 -23.00 -2.27 -18.54
C PHE A 42 -21.94 -1.70 -19.49
N SER A 43 -21.72 -0.38 -19.47
CA SER A 43 -20.45 0.17 -19.93
C SER A 43 -19.38 -0.31 -18.97
N THR A 44 -18.89 -1.53 -19.19
CA THR A 44 -17.57 -1.94 -18.76
C THR A 44 -16.67 -0.78 -19.17
N HIS A 45 -16.07 -0.09 -18.20
CA HIS A 45 -14.89 0.70 -18.45
C HIS A 45 -13.85 -0.29 -19.00
N LYS A 46 -13.88 -0.53 -20.32
CA LYS A 46 -12.76 -1.11 -21.02
C LYS A 46 -11.65 -0.12 -20.79
N CYS A 47 -10.78 -0.43 -19.83
CA CYS A 47 -9.49 0.19 -19.66
C CYS A 47 -8.75 -0.07 -20.97
N GLN A 48 -8.94 0.86 -21.91
CA GLN A 48 -8.32 0.81 -23.21
C GLN A 48 -6.86 1.17 -22.95
N ASP A 49 -5.99 0.19 -23.19
CA ASP A 49 -4.54 0.32 -23.22
C ASP A 49 -4.15 1.50 -24.10
N ARG A 50 -4.11 2.68 -23.49
CA ARG A 50 -3.67 3.92 -24.10
C ARG A 50 -2.35 4.19 -23.41
N ARG A 51 -1.27 3.63 -23.98
CA ARG A 51 0.08 4.20 -23.82
C ARG A 51 0.02 5.64 -24.33
N LEU A 52 -0.47 6.54 -23.50
CA LEU A 52 -0.28 7.95 -23.67
C LEU A 52 1.18 8.17 -23.29
N SER A 53 2.03 8.24 -24.31
CA SER A 53 3.43 8.65 -24.18
C SER A 53 3.48 10.13 -23.82
N LEU A 54 3.05 10.47 -22.61
CA LEU A 54 3.56 11.61 -21.90
C LEU A 54 4.88 11.14 -21.32
N THR A 55 6.00 11.49 -21.96
CA THR A 55 7.31 11.45 -21.30
C THR A 55 7.35 12.66 -20.37
N PRO A 56 7.24 12.48 -19.04
CA PRO A 56 7.48 13.59 -18.13
C PRO A 56 9.00 13.77 -18.11
N GLN A 57 9.47 14.97 -18.45
CA GLN A 57 10.85 15.35 -18.19
C GLN A 57 11.08 15.22 -16.67
N GLY A 58 11.81 14.18 -16.24
CA GLY A 58 12.12 13.90 -14.82
C GLY A 58 12.03 12.42 -14.39
N THR A 59 11.46 11.52 -15.19
CA THR A 59 11.17 10.12 -14.77
C THR A 59 12.28 9.11 -15.05
N GLU A 60 13.52 9.36 -14.65
CA GLU A 60 14.58 8.33 -14.77
C GLU A 60 14.52 7.25 -13.69
N ASN A 61 13.62 7.35 -12.69
CA ASN A 61 13.64 6.47 -11.52
C ASN A 61 12.28 5.86 -11.11
N ILE A 62 11.37 5.60 -12.05
CA ILE A 62 10.15 4.84 -11.70
C ILE A 62 10.48 3.36 -11.72
N LEU A 63 10.46 2.73 -10.54
CA LEU A 63 10.48 1.28 -10.42
C LEU A 63 9.38 0.67 -11.29
N SER A 64 9.72 -0.34 -12.08
CA SER A 64 8.73 -1.24 -12.66
C SER A 64 8.06 -2.05 -11.53
N PRO A 65 6.72 -2.22 -11.57
CA PRO A 65 5.99 -3.06 -10.61
C PRO A 65 6.55 -4.48 -10.52
N THR A 66 6.54 -5.05 -9.33
CA THR A 66 7.07 -6.40 -9.06
C THR A 66 5.99 -7.35 -8.56
N THR A 67 4.69 -6.98 -8.67
CA THR A 67 3.53 -7.78 -8.24
C THR A 67 3.49 -9.21 -8.75
N ASN A 68 4.17 -9.48 -9.86
CA ASN A 68 4.32 -10.82 -10.46
C ASN A 68 5.39 -11.69 -9.77
N ARG A 69 6.24 -11.13 -8.90
CA ARG A 69 7.26 -11.88 -8.15
C ARG A 69 6.63 -12.50 -6.91
N LEU A 70 6.25 -13.77 -7.03
CA LEU A 70 5.47 -14.46 -6.02
C LEU A 70 6.35 -14.98 -4.89
N GLY A 71 5.98 -14.66 -3.64
CA GLY A 71 6.56 -15.21 -2.41
C GLY A 71 8.06 -14.98 -2.22
N VAL A 72 8.63 -14.00 -2.90
CA VAL A 72 10.00 -13.52 -2.72
C VAL A 72 9.95 -12.04 -2.39
N LEU A 73 10.86 -11.57 -1.55
CA LEU A 73 10.93 -10.17 -1.13
C LEU A 73 11.95 -9.43 -2.00
N PRO A 74 11.53 -8.46 -2.82
CA PRO A 74 12.45 -7.66 -3.62
C PRO A 74 13.36 -6.82 -2.72
N LYS A 75 14.67 -6.82 -3.00
CA LYS A 75 15.67 -6.02 -2.28
C LYS A 75 15.53 -4.54 -2.64
N ILE A 76 14.52 -3.89 -2.06
CA ILE A 76 14.19 -2.48 -2.24
C ILE A 76 14.00 -1.85 -0.86
N ILE A 77 14.65 -0.70 -0.63
CA ILE A 77 14.46 0.14 0.55
C ILE A 77 13.74 1.40 0.10
N HIS A 78 12.52 1.58 0.58
CA HIS A 78 11.70 2.76 0.36
C HIS A 78 11.82 3.70 1.55
N GLN A 79 12.17 4.95 1.28
CA GLN A 79 12.08 6.06 2.22
C GLN A 79 11.33 7.21 1.53
N SER A 80 10.70 8.09 2.30
CA SER A 80 9.92 9.21 1.75
C SER A 80 10.26 10.52 2.42
N TRP A 81 10.34 11.59 1.63
CA TRP A 81 10.52 12.95 2.10
C TRP A 81 9.80 13.93 1.18
N SER A 82 9.60 15.18 1.60
CA SER A 82 8.94 16.17 0.74
C SER A 82 9.72 16.44 -0.56
N THR A 83 11.06 16.41 -0.50
CA THR A 83 11.95 16.66 -1.65
C THR A 83 13.10 15.65 -1.74
N ARG A 84 13.95 15.78 -2.77
CA ARG A 84 15.16 14.95 -2.91
C ARG A 84 16.31 15.40 -2.01
N GLU A 85 16.21 16.58 -1.39
CA GLU A 85 17.22 17.11 -0.48
C GLU A 85 16.87 16.74 0.96
N LEU A 86 17.69 15.88 1.55
CA LEU A 86 17.50 15.40 2.92
C LEU A 86 18.22 16.32 3.93
N PRO A 87 17.58 16.62 5.08
CA PRO A 87 18.28 17.18 6.25
C PRO A 87 19.48 16.31 6.67
N SER A 88 20.49 16.95 7.27
CA SER A 88 21.77 16.30 7.59
C SER A 88 21.63 14.99 8.36
N LYS A 89 20.77 14.93 9.39
CA LYS A 89 20.58 13.70 10.17
C LYS A 89 19.85 12.62 9.37
N PHE A 90 18.82 13.00 8.62
CA PHE A 90 18.08 12.09 7.74
C PHE A 90 18.98 11.48 6.67
N ASP A 91 19.85 12.28 6.05
CA ASP A 91 20.81 11.75 5.08
C ASP A 91 21.79 10.75 5.73
N ALA A 92 22.24 11.00 6.96
CA ALA A 92 23.12 10.09 7.67
C ALA A 92 22.45 8.79 8.13
N TRP A 93 21.22 8.84 8.65
CA TRP A 93 20.46 7.62 8.95
C TRP A 93 20.10 6.85 7.67
N SER A 94 19.64 7.55 6.63
CA SER A 94 19.43 6.96 5.30
C SER A 94 20.70 6.30 4.74
N ARG A 95 21.86 6.95 4.91
CA ARG A 95 23.17 6.39 4.51
C ARG A 95 23.49 5.10 5.26
N SER A 96 23.23 5.03 6.57
CA SER A 96 23.45 3.79 7.34
C SER A 96 22.68 2.61 6.73
N CYS A 97 21.45 2.84 6.26
CA CYS A 97 20.65 1.82 5.59
C CYS A 97 21.24 1.38 4.25
N ARG A 98 21.79 2.30 3.46
CA ARG A 98 22.48 1.97 2.20
C ARG A 98 23.79 1.22 2.43
N GLU A 99 24.54 1.60 3.47
CA GLU A 99 25.82 0.96 3.82
C GLU A 99 25.64 -0.45 4.36
N GLN A 100 24.62 -0.69 5.19
CA GLN A 100 24.30 -2.03 5.70
C GLN A 100 23.66 -2.95 4.65
N ASN A 101 23.10 -2.39 3.57
CA ASN A 101 22.37 -3.12 2.54
C ASN A 101 22.84 -2.72 1.13
N PRO A 102 24.13 -2.93 0.79
CA PRO A 102 24.73 -2.36 -0.42
C PRO A 102 24.18 -2.95 -1.73
N ASP A 103 23.56 -4.14 -1.69
CA ASP A 103 22.93 -4.80 -2.83
C ASP A 103 21.41 -4.54 -2.92
N TRP A 104 20.85 -3.72 -2.01
CA TRP A 104 19.47 -3.29 -2.05
C TRP A 104 19.32 -1.99 -2.85
N LYS A 105 18.25 -1.92 -3.65
CA LYS A 105 17.91 -0.68 -4.37
C LYS A 105 17.28 0.31 -3.39
N TRP A 106 17.94 1.44 -3.16
CA TRP A 106 17.38 2.53 -2.38
C TRP A 106 16.52 3.46 -3.25
N VAL A 107 15.33 3.82 -2.76
CA VAL A 107 14.41 4.76 -3.41
C VAL A 107 13.91 5.78 -2.40
N LEU A 108 14.15 7.05 -2.71
CA LEU A 108 13.56 8.19 -2.00
C LEU A 108 12.36 8.72 -2.80
N TRP A 109 11.18 8.62 -2.22
CA TRP A 109 9.93 9.11 -2.79
C TRP A 109 9.64 10.53 -2.33
N THR A 110 9.43 11.45 -3.28
CA THR A 110 8.95 12.81 -3.00
C THR A 110 7.43 12.90 -2.97
N ASP A 111 6.88 14.01 -2.48
CA ASP A 111 5.45 14.29 -2.60
C ASP A 111 4.98 14.26 -4.06
N GLU A 112 5.83 14.75 -4.98
CA GLU A 112 5.58 14.67 -6.42
C GLU A 112 5.62 13.22 -6.93
N ASP A 113 6.60 12.42 -6.50
CA ASP A 113 6.67 11.00 -6.87
C ASP A 113 5.44 10.23 -6.36
N ASN A 114 4.94 10.54 -5.16
CA ASN A 114 3.74 9.96 -4.56
C ASN A 114 2.50 10.24 -5.40
N LEU A 115 2.30 11.50 -5.78
CA LEU A 115 1.21 11.90 -6.65
C LEU A 115 1.30 11.19 -8.01
N ASN A 116 2.50 11.08 -8.58
CA ASN A 116 2.72 10.42 -9.87
C ASN A 116 2.49 8.91 -9.78
N LEU A 117 2.88 8.27 -8.68
CA LEU A 117 2.59 6.85 -8.41
C LEU A 117 1.08 6.59 -8.41
N VAL A 118 0.33 7.42 -7.69
CA VAL A 118 -1.14 7.31 -7.63
C VAL A 118 -1.75 7.52 -9.02
N LYS A 119 -1.37 8.58 -9.74
CA LYS A 119 -1.86 8.84 -11.11
C LYS A 119 -1.58 7.67 -12.07
N GLN A 120 -0.41 7.06 -11.96
CA GLN A 120 0.04 6.04 -12.89
C GLN A 120 -0.57 4.67 -12.60
N TYR A 121 -0.57 4.23 -11.33
CA TYR A 121 -0.90 2.85 -10.98
C TYR A 121 -2.24 2.70 -10.24
N CYS A 122 -2.74 3.77 -9.62
CA CYS A 122 -3.99 3.75 -8.87
C CYS A 122 -4.87 4.97 -9.20
N PRO A 123 -5.20 5.25 -10.48
CA PRO A 123 -5.95 6.44 -10.85
C PRO A 123 -7.34 6.52 -10.21
N TRP A 124 -7.91 5.39 -9.81
CA TRP A 124 -9.15 5.29 -9.03
C TRP A 124 -9.04 5.86 -7.60
N LEU A 125 -7.83 5.92 -7.04
CA LEU A 125 -7.56 6.48 -5.71
C LEU A 125 -7.32 7.99 -5.76
N LEU A 126 -7.06 8.56 -6.95
CA LEU A 126 -6.56 9.92 -7.10
C LEU A 126 -7.49 10.98 -6.48
N GLU A 127 -8.80 10.82 -6.65
CA GLU A 127 -9.77 11.77 -6.08
C GLU A 127 -9.69 11.79 -4.55
N TYR A 128 -9.70 10.61 -3.93
CA TYR A 128 -9.57 10.45 -2.48
C TYR A 128 -8.22 10.95 -1.95
N TYR A 129 -7.13 10.64 -2.67
CA TYR A 129 -5.78 11.11 -2.34
C TYR A 129 -5.71 12.65 -2.29
N LEU A 130 -6.34 13.33 -3.25
CA LEU A 130 -6.36 14.79 -3.31
C LEU A 130 -7.25 15.42 -2.22
N GLN A 131 -8.25 14.70 -1.73
CA GLN A 131 -9.11 15.13 -0.61
C GLN A 131 -8.42 15.04 0.77
N LEU A 132 -7.30 14.33 0.88
CA LEU A 132 -6.57 14.21 2.15
C LEU A 132 -6.09 15.59 2.65
N PRO A 133 -6.17 15.88 3.97
CA PRO A 133 -5.96 17.23 4.50
C PRO A 133 -4.56 17.82 4.28
N SER A 134 -3.51 16.99 4.33
CA SER A 134 -2.11 17.43 4.17
C SER A 134 -1.19 16.29 3.71
N GLU A 135 0.06 16.60 3.38
CA GLU A 135 1.02 15.64 2.81
C GLU A 135 1.36 14.48 3.74
N ILE A 136 1.30 14.66 5.07
CA ILE A 136 1.55 13.54 6.00
C ILE A 136 0.52 12.42 5.83
N TYR A 137 -0.76 12.77 5.63
CA TYR A 137 -1.81 11.79 5.34
C TYR A 137 -1.53 11.04 4.03
N ARG A 138 -1.06 11.78 3.02
CA ARG A 138 -0.74 11.26 1.70
C ARG A 138 0.46 10.31 1.75
N ALA A 139 1.51 10.67 2.46
CA ALA A 139 2.68 9.83 2.68
C ALA A 139 2.33 8.56 3.48
N ASP A 140 1.50 8.68 4.51
CA ASP A 140 0.94 7.57 5.28
C ASP A 140 0.09 6.61 4.44
N LEU A 141 -0.71 7.14 3.51
CA LEU A 141 -1.49 6.31 2.60
C LEU A 141 -0.59 5.60 1.58
N VAL A 142 0.31 6.34 0.92
CA VAL A 142 1.09 5.87 -0.23
C VAL A 142 2.16 4.83 0.14
N ARG A 143 2.67 4.82 1.39
CA ARG A 143 3.56 3.74 1.83
C ARG A 143 2.93 2.34 1.72
N ASN A 144 1.60 2.22 1.82
CA ASN A 144 0.89 0.98 1.54
C ASN A 144 0.98 0.59 0.05
N LEU A 145 0.97 1.56 -0.86
CA LEU A 145 1.14 1.31 -2.30
C LEU A 145 2.54 0.84 -2.63
N TYR A 146 3.59 1.31 -1.94
CA TYR A 146 4.94 0.75 -2.14
C TYR A 146 4.96 -0.73 -1.84
N MET A 147 4.42 -1.11 -0.68
CA MET A 147 4.38 -2.50 -0.23
C MET A 147 3.53 -3.37 -1.16
N TYR A 148 2.40 -2.85 -1.64
CA TYR A 148 1.55 -3.56 -2.58
C TYR A 148 2.17 -3.69 -3.98
N ILE A 149 2.71 -2.62 -4.56
CA ILE A 149 3.16 -2.61 -5.96
C ILE A 149 4.57 -3.20 -6.10
N TYR A 150 5.46 -2.87 -5.16
CA TYR A 150 6.89 -3.17 -5.26
C TYR A 150 7.38 -4.17 -4.20
N GLY A 151 6.69 -4.26 -3.06
CA GLY A 151 7.20 -5.02 -1.91
C GLY A 151 8.46 -4.37 -1.32
N GLY A 152 9.37 -5.19 -0.80
CA GLY A 152 10.59 -4.71 -0.16
C GLY A 152 10.35 -4.23 1.26
N ILE A 153 11.14 -3.25 1.72
CA ILE A 153 10.98 -2.62 3.02
C ILE A 153 10.68 -1.12 2.88
N TYR A 154 9.79 -0.61 3.70
CA TYR A 154 9.64 0.80 3.99
C TYR A 154 10.23 1.10 5.36
N VAL A 155 10.99 2.18 5.47
CA VAL A 155 11.60 2.62 6.72
C VAL A 155 11.69 4.15 6.77
N ASP A 156 11.22 4.76 7.84
CA ASP A 156 11.28 6.21 8.04
C ASP A 156 12.73 6.74 8.04
N LEU A 157 12.91 8.02 7.71
CA LEU A 157 14.23 8.63 7.58
C LEU A 157 14.96 8.86 8.91
N ASP A 158 14.25 8.80 10.04
CA ASP A 158 14.82 8.88 11.39
C ASP A 158 15.16 7.51 11.98
N THR A 159 15.40 6.54 11.11
CA THR A 159 15.79 5.18 11.48
C THR A 159 17.19 4.86 11.00
N GLU A 160 18.03 4.44 11.94
CA GLU A 160 19.33 3.88 11.66
C GLU A 160 19.22 2.38 11.38
N CYS A 161 19.89 1.91 10.33
CA CYS A 161 20.07 0.48 10.08
C CYS A 161 21.37 0.00 10.71
N LEU A 162 21.28 -1.05 11.52
CA LEU A 162 22.39 -1.55 12.34
C LEU A 162 23.10 -2.75 11.72
N ARG A 163 22.42 -3.51 10.85
CA ARG A 163 22.95 -4.72 10.20
C ARG A 163 22.21 -5.02 8.89
N PRO A 164 22.72 -5.96 8.05
CA PRO A 164 22.04 -6.38 6.83
C PRO A 164 20.65 -6.97 7.10
N VAL A 165 19.62 -6.46 6.43
CA VAL A 165 18.22 -6.84 6.67
C VAL A 165 17.86 -8.22 6.10
N ASP A 166 18.68 -8.77 5.20
CA ASP A 166 18.49 -10.12 4.66
C ASP A 166 18.39 -11.19 5.76
N GLU A 167 19.12 -11.02 6.87
CA GLU A 167 19.11 -11.99 7.97
C GLU A 167 17.75 -12.03 8.69
N LEU A 168 17.02 -10.91 8.74
CA LEU A 168 15.66 -10.83 9.26
C LEU A 168 14.74 -11.72 8.43
N PHE A 169 14.71 -11.55 7.11
CA PHE A 169 13.81 -12.35 6.27
C PHE A 169 14.19 -13.82 6.23
N LYS A 170 15.49 -14.13 6.34
CA LYS A 170 15.98 -15.50 6.47
C LYS A 170 15.44 -16.19 7.72
N SER A 171 15.32 -15.50 8.87
CA SER A 171 14.77 -16.11 10.10
C SER A 171 13.29 -16.47 9.99
N TYR A 172 12.58 -15.88 9.03
CA TYR A 172 11.17 -16.18 8.72
C TYR A 172 11.00 -17.02 7.44
N ASN A 173 12.09 -17.64 6.94
CA ASN A 173 12.10 -18.46 5.72
C ASN A 173 11.62 -17.72 4.46
N VAL A 174 11.83 -16.40 4.39
CA VAL A 174 11.52 -15.58 3.21
C VAL A 174 12.80 -15.33 2.43
N SER A 175 12.80 -15.74 1.16
CA SER A 175 13.91 -15.47 0.25
C SER A 175 13.84 -14.05 -0.28
N THR A 176 14.98 -13.36 -0.29
CA THR A 176 15.14 -12.04 -0.91
C THR A 176 15.65 -12.19 -2.34
N ILE A 177 15.33 -11.22 -3.20
CA ILE A 177 15.78 -11.22 -4.60
C ILE A 177 16.19 -9.83 -5.05
N SER A 178 17.30 -9.73 -5.78
CA SER A 178 17.74 -8.46 -6.36
C SER A 178 16.63 -7.83 -7.19
N TYR A 179 16.47 -6.50 -7.10
CA TYR A 179 15.48 -5.77 -7.89
C TYR A 179 15.65 -6.02 -9.40
N ASN A 180 16.90 -6.08 -9.89
CA ASN A 180 17.20 -6.26 -11.31
C ASN A 180 17.15 -7.73 -11.78
N ALA A 181 16.81 -8.68 -10.91
CA ALA A 181 16.66 -10.08 -11.32
C ALA A 181 15.48 -10.26 -12.28
N SER A 182 15.64 -11.13 -13.27
CA SER A 182 14.57 -11.49 -14.21
C SER A 182 13.40 -12.19 -13.50
N ASP A 183 12.18 -12.00 -14.01
CA ASP A 183 10.99 -12.64 -13.46
C ASP A 183 11.00 -14.18 -13.58
N GLU A 184 11.75 -14.74 -14.54
CA GLU A 184 12.01 -16.18 -14.64
C GLU A 184 12.66 -16.70 -13.35
N VAL A 185 13.75 -16.06 -12.91
CA VAL A 185 14.45 -16.39 -11.64
C VAL A 185 13.52 -16.21 -10.44
N ALA A 186 12.66 -15.19 -10.43
CA ALA A 186 11.70 -14.97 -9.35
C ALA A 186 10.60 -16.06 -9.28
N SER A 187 10.32 -16.72 -10.40
CA SER A 187 9.23 -17.70 -10.57
C SER A 187 9.68 -19.15 -10.63
N MET A 188 10.99 -19.44 -10.48
CA MET A 188 11.58 -20.79 -10.61
C MET A 188 11.02 -21.87 -9.66
N ASP A 189 10.23 -21.49 -8.64
CA ASP A 189 9.41 -22.42 -7.87
C ASP A 189 8.28 -21.65 -7.16
N ASN A 190 7.05 -21.70 -7.67
CA ASN A 190 5.89 -21.04 -7.04
C ASN A 190 5.02 -21.99 -6.21
N SER A 191 5.40 -23.28 -6.11
CA SER A 191 4.64 -24.29 -5.38
C SER A 191 4.66 -24.00 -3.88
N GLY A 192 3.50 -23.66 -3.31
CA GLY A 192 3.35 -23.44 -1.87
C GLY A 192 3.84 -22.08 -1.35
N LYS A 193 4.30 -21.19 -2.24
CA LYS A 193 4.70 -19.83 -1.88
C LYS A 193 3.51 -19.02 -1.36
N LYS A 194 3.78 -18.21 -0.35
CA LYS A 194 2.82 -17.37 0.38
C LYS A 194 3.24 -15.91 0.23
N ARG A 195 2.29 -14.99 0.15
CA ARG A 195 2.59 -13.56 0.31
C ARG A 195 2.77 -13.27 1.79
N MET A 196 3.82 -12.55 2.15
CA MET A 196 4.10 -12.20 3.53
C MET A 196 4.20 -10.69 3.67
N ALA A 197 3.58 -10.15 4.72
CA ALA A 197 3.73 -8.78 5.18
C ALA A 197 4.29 -8.80 6.60
N PHE A 198 5.15 -7.85 6.92
CA PHE A 198 5.82 -7.74 8.21
C PHE A 198 5.63 -6.34 8.78
N PHE A 199 5.38 -6.25 10.07
CA PHE A 199 5.27 -4.99 10.80
C PHE A 199 6.09 -5.05 12.07
N GLY A 200 6.76 -3.94 12.40
CA GLY A 200 7.47 -3.83 13.67
C GLY A 200 6.50 -3.50 14.79
N ARG A 201 6.55 -4.26 15.89
CA ARG A 201 5.90 -3.85 17.14
C ARG A 201 6.80 -2.89 17.90
N MET A 202 6.22 -1.94 18.62
CA MET A 202 6.91 -1.08 19.56
C MET A 202 6.49 -1.40 21.00
N GLY A 203 7.47 -1.54 21.88
CA GLY A 203 7.24 -1.86 23.29
C GLY A 203 6.53 -3.20 23.53
N THR A 204 6.11 -3.41 24.77
CA THR A 204 5.39 -4.64 25.18
C THR A 204 3.90 -4.40 25.44
N ASP A 205 3.43 -3.16 25.37
CA ASP A 205 2.03 -2.82 25.59
C ASP A 205 1.21 -2.97 24.30
N ASP A 206 0.29 -3.95 24.29
CA ASP A 206 -0.62 -4.17 23.16
C ASP A 206 -1.71 -3.12 23.05
N ASP A 207 -2.10 -2.51 24.18
CA ASP A 207 -3.21 -1.57 24.23
C ASP A 207 -2.79 -0.17 23.76
N PHE A 208 -1.49 0.12 23.76
CA PHE A 208 -0.98 1.38 23.23
C PHE A 208 -1.33 1.55 21.73
N ASP A 209 -2.04 2.62 21.37
CA ASP A 209 -2.58 2.81 20.02
C ASP A 209 -1.50 2.85 18.92
N HIS A 210 -0.30 3.32 19.25
CA HIS A 210 0.84 3.36 18.32
C HIS A 210 1.80 2.17 18.50
N SER A 211 1.37 1.07 19.14
CA SER A 211 2.19 -0.12 19.37
C SER A 211 2.63 -0.84 18.10
N ILE A 212 2.06 -0.51 16.94
CA ILE A 212 2.53 -0.96 15.62
C ILE A 212 2.70 0.28 14.73
N PRO A 213 3.87 0.94 14.77
CA PRO A 213 4.12 2.10 13.93
C PRO A 213 4.12 1.75 12.43
N ASN A 214 3.57 2.62 11.59
CA ASN A 214 3.72 2.53 10.13
C ASN A 214 5.09 3.05 9.63
N ALA A 215 6.00 3.37 10.55
CA ALA A 215 7.37 3.83 10.31
C ALA A 215 8.31 2.73 9.80
N TRP A 216 7.91 1.46 9.93
CA TRP A 216 8.62 0.32 9.35
C TRP A 216 7.63 -0.75 8.91
N MET A 217 7.74 -1.18 7.67
CA MET A 217 6.92 -2.26 7.10
C MET A 217 7.74 -3.03 6.08
N ALA A 218 7.43 -4.31 5.86
CA ALA A 218 7.98 -5.05 4.74
C ALA A 218 6.93 -5.93 4.08
N SER A 219 7.10 -6.22 2.80
CA SER A 219 6.18 -7.10 2.10
C SER A 219 6.81 -7.79 0.91
N THR A 220 6.38 -9.03 0.65
CA THR A 220 6.36 -9.54 -0.72
C THR A 220 5.35 -8.72 -1.53
N PRO A 221 5.62 -8.35 -2.79
CA PRO A 221 4.72 -7.51 -3.56
C PRO A 221 3.35 -8.20 -3.71
N GLY A 222 2.29 -7.41 -3.89
CA GLY A 222 0.92 -7.85 -4.12
C GLY A 222 0.19 -8.43 -2.90
N HIS A 223 0.69 -8.23 -1.67
CA HIS A 223 0.02 -8.72 -0.47
C HIS A 223 -1.32 -7.99 -0.25
N PRO A 224 -2.47 -8.69 -0.18
CA PRO A 224 -3.80 -8.06 -0.21
C PRO A 224 -4.10 -7.20 1.03
N PHE A 225 -3.44 -7.45 2.17
CA PHE A 225 -3.55 -6.60 3.36
C PHE A 225 -3.41 -5.11 3.08
N PHE A 226 -2.46 -4.70 2.22
CA PHE A 226 -2.18 -3.29 1.95
C PHE A 226 -3.30 -2.56 1.21
N LEU A 227 -4.38 -3.27 0.88
CA LEU A 227 -5.61 -2.71 0.33
C LEU A 227 -6.60 -2.29 1.41
N LEU A 228 -6.56 -2.93 2.59
CA LEU A 228 -7.45 -2.62 3.70
C LEU A 228 -7.27 -1.17 4.21
N PRO A 229 -6.04 -0.65 4.40
CA PRO A 229 -5.87 0.77 4.76
C PRO A 229 -6.41 1.72 3.69
N LEU A 230 -6.28 1.38 2.40
CA LEU A 230 -6.81 2.21 1.31
C LEU A 230 -8.34 2.23 1.31
N GLU A 231 -8.97 1.07 1.47
CA GLU A 231 -10.42 0.92 1.57
C GLU A 231 -10.98 1.71 2.76
N SER A 232 -10.35 1.57 3.94
CA SER A 232 -10.76 2.28 5.16
C SER A 232 -10.74 3.81 4.97
N VAL A 233 -9.73 4.34 4.27
CA VAL A 233 -9.63 5.77 3.96
C VAL A 233 -10.71 6.19 2.97
N ILE A 234 -10.93 5.42 1.91
CA ILE A 234 -12.01 5.69 0.94
C ILE A 234 -13.37 5.72 1.65
N ASP A 235 -13.66 4.74 2.49
CA ASP A 235 -14.93 4.65 3.21
C ASP A 235 -15.13 5.80 4.20
N ARG A 236 -14.06 6.22 4.90
CA ARG A 236 -14.10 7.39 5.80
C ARG A 236 -14.33 8.68 5.03
N LEU A 237 -13.61 8.91 3.93
CA LEU A 237 -13.77 10.10 3.09
C LEU A 237 -15.16 10.14 2.42
N SER A 238 -15.68 9.01 1.93
CA SER A 238 -17.03 8.91 1.37
C SER A 238 -18.13 9.21 2.38
N ARG A 239 -17.87 9.06 3.68
CA ARG A 239 -18.77 9.46 4.78
C ARG A 239 -18.54 10.90 5.27
N ASN A 240 -17.66 11.67 4.62
CA ASN A 240 -17.17 12.98 5.07
C ASN A 240 -16.53 12.96 6.48
N ASP A 241 -15.89 11.84 6.83
CA ASP A 241 -15.27 11.58 8.13
C ASP A 241 -13.74 11.75 8.05
N ALA A 242 -13.30 12.89 7.50
CA ALA A 242 -11.89 13.23 7.30
C ALA A 242 -11.30 14.06 8.45
N ASN A 243 -12.14 14.55 9.37
CA ASN A 243 -11.77 15.45 10.46
C ASN A 243 -11.14 14.69 11.65
N THR A 244 -10.15 13.85 11.36
CA THR A 244 -9.39 13.11 12.35
C THR A 244 -7.90 13.32 12.14
N VAL A 245 -7.12 13.08 13.19
CA VAL A 245 -5.65 13.21 13.18
C VAL A 245 -5.02 12.20 12.18
N PRO A 246 -3.86 12.52 11.58
CA PRO A 246 -3.26 11.66 10.55
C PRO A 246 -3.06 10.23 11.04
N GLU A 247 -2.73 10.05 12.32
CA GLU A 247 -2.49 8.74 12.91
C GLU A 247 -3.71 7.83 12.87
N ALA A 248 -4.92 8.40 12.97
CA ALA A 248 -6.19 7.69 12.97
C ALA A 248 -6.83 7.52 11.58
N LEU A 249 -6.47 8.35 10.59
CA LEU A 249 -6.99 8.20 9.22
C LEU A 249 -6.10 7.30 8.36
N THR A 250 -4.79 7.56 8.35
CA THR A 250 -3.84 6.94 7.41
C THR A 250 -2.62 6.36 8.12
N GLY A 251 -2.34 6.81 9.34
CA GLY A 251 -1.11 6.53 10.08
C GLY A 251 -1.16 5.28 10.97
N PRO A 252 -0.38 5.23 12.06
CA PRO A 252 -0.16 4.01 12.85
C PRO A 252 -1.42 3.44 13.52
N VAL A 253 -2.37 4.27 13.95
CA VAL A 253 -3.61 3.78 14.58
C VAL A 253 -4.49 3.11 13.53
N ALA A 254 -4.64 3.74 12.35
CA ALA A 254 -5.36 3.13 11.22
C ALA A 254 -4.72 1.82 10.75
N LEU A 255 -3.37 1.77 10.72
CA LEU A 255 -2.64 0.53 10.39
C LEU A 255 -2.93 -0.57 11.41
N LYS A 256 -2.85 -0.28 12.71
CA LYS A 256 -3.13 -1.24 13.78
C LYS A 256 -4.57 -1.75 13.71
N GLU A 257 -5.55 -0.87 13.47
CA GLU A 257 -6.95 -1.26 13.22
C GLU A 257 -7.08 -2.24 12.05
N ALA A 258 -6.40 -1.96 10.92
CA ALA A 258 -6.41 -2.85 9.76
C ALA A 258 -5.76 -4.21 10.07
N ILE A 259 -4.66 -4.25 10.82
CA ILE A 259 -4.00 -5.51 11.24
C ILE A 259 -4.93 -6.33 12.12
N ASN A 260 -5.59 -5.69 13.09
CA ASN A 260 -6.55 -6.35 13.97
C ASN A 260 -7.75 -6.89 13.18
N MET A 261 -8.29 -6.10 12.24
CA MET A 261 -9.36 -6.55 11.35
C MET A 261 -8.92 -7.77 10.53
N TYR A 262 -7.72 -7.73 9.96
CA TYR A 262 -7.14 -8.85 9.23
C TYR A 262 -7.06 -10.12 10.08
N GLY A 263 -6.52 -10.02 11.30
CA GLY A 263 -6.37 -11.16 12.19
C GLY A 263 -7.70 -11.72 12.71
N ASN A 264 -8.71 -10.87 12.89
CA ASN A 264 -10.00 -11.26 13.46
C ASN A 264 -11.01 -11.73 12.42
N GLN A 265 -11.06 -11.08 11.25
CA GLN A 265 -12.10 -11.29 10.24
C GLN A 265 -11.60 -12.06 9.01
N TYR A 266 -10.30 -12.05 8.75
CA TYR A 266 -9.71 -12.65 7.54
C TYR A 266 -8.63 -13.69 7.86
N ALA A 267 -8.77 -14.37 9.00
CA ALA A 267 -7.85 -15.39 9.46
C ALA A 267 -7.84 -16.64 8.55
N HIS A 268 -8.96 -16.94 7.87
CA HIS A 268 -9.04 -18.08 6.97
C HIS A 268 -8.65 -17.70 5.53
N PRO A 269 -7.92 -18.59 4.82
CA PRO A 269 -7.54 -18.34 3.44
C PRO A 269 -8.77 -18.11 2.54
N GLY A 270 -8.79 -17.00 1.81
CA GLY A 270 -9.88 -16.65 0.89
C GLY A 270 -10.85 -15.60 1.44
N ASP A 271 -10.94 -15.41 2.76
CA ASP A 271 -11.93 -14.48 3.36
C ASP A 271 -11.68 -13.04 2.91
N LEU A 272 -10.41 -12.60 2.95
CA LEU A 272 -10.03 -11.27 2.49
C LEU A 272 -10.29 -11.10 0.99
N GLU A 273 -10.00 -12.12 0.17
CA GLU A 273 -10.26 -12.05 -1.26
C GLU A 273 -11.76 -11.94 -1.58
N VAL A 274 -12.61 -12.65 -0.84
CA VAL A 274 -14.07 -12.54 -0.98
C VAL A 274 -14.53 -11.15 -0.60
N HIS A 275 -14.05 -10.60 0.52
CA HIS A 275 -14.33 -9.23 0.94
C HIS A 275 -13.94 -8.22 -0.15
N LEU A 276 -12.69 -8.29 -0.63
CA LEU A 276 -12.17 -7.39 -1.65
C LEU A 276 -12.91 -7.51 -3.00
N GLN A 277 -13.44 -8.69 -3.35
CA GLN A 277 -14.30 -8.86 -4.53
C GLN A 277 -15.65 -8.16 -4.40
N SER A 278 -16.14 -7.95 -3.18
CA SER A 278 -17.36 -7.18 -2.92
C SER A 278 -17.11 -5.70 -2.58
N SER A 279 -15.85 -5.34 -2.32
CA SER A 279 -15.45 -3.98 -1.96
C SER A 279 -15.51 -3.00 -3.13
N ILE A 280 -15.39 -1.71 -2.81
CA ILE A 280 -15.17 -0.65 -3.79
C ILE A 280 -13.88 -0.84 -4.62
N LEU A 281 -12.92 -1.62 -4.11
CA LEU A 281 -11.66 -1.92 -4.78
C LEU A 281 -11.76 -3.08 -5.80
N ASN A 282 -12.94 -3.69 -5.96
CA ASN A 282 -13.10 -4.80 -6.89
C ASN A 282 -12.74 -4.41 -8.33
N GLY A 283 -11.92 -5.23 -8.98
CA GLY A 283 -11.45 -5.00 -10.36
C GLY A 283 -10.48 -3.83 -10.52
N MET A 284 -10.14 -3.11 -9.45
CA MET A 284 -9.21 -1.98 -9.47
C MET A 284 -7.75 -2.40 -9.39
N LEU A 285 -7.48 -3.68 -9.09
CA LEU A 285 -6.14 -4.22 -8.86
C LEU A 285 -5.92 -5.59 -9.52
N TYR A 286 -4.66 -5.90 -9.80
CA TYR A 286 -4.25 -7.08 -10.55
C TYR A 286 -4.79 -8.37 -9.93
N SER A 287 -5.60 -9.08 -10.71
CA SER A 287 -6.32 -10.31 -10.36
C SER A 287 -5.36 -11.47 -10.08
N GLN A 288 -4.99 -11.68 -8.82
CA GLN A 288 -4.30 -12.91 -8.39
C GLN A 288 -5.05 -13.55 -7.23
N TYR A 289 -6.17 -14.20 -7.57
CA TYR A 289 -7.25 -14.52 -6.64
C TYR A 289 -7.07 -15.76 -5.75
N LYS A 290 -5.90 -16.42 -5.70
CA LYS A 290 -5.73 -17.62 -4.86
C LYS A 290 -4.28 -17.83 -4.42
N MET A 291 -3.70 -16.88 -3.70
CA MET A 291 -2.40 -17.06 -3.06
C MET A 291 -2.58 -16.99 -1.55
N LYS A 292 -2.00 -17.93 -0.81
CA LYS A 292 -1.96 -17.85 0.65
C LYS A 292 -1.24 -16.55 1.03
N HIS A 293 -1.69 -15.89 2.09
CA HIS A 293 -1.05 -14.68 2.60
C HIS A 293 -1.00 -14.67 4.15
N SER A 294 -0.05 -13.97 4.74
CA SER A 294 0.00 -13.72 6.20
C SER A 294 0.76 -12.47 6.57
N ILE A 295 0.41 -11.99 7.75
CA ILE A 295 1.09 -10.94 8.46
C ILE A 295 1.94 -11.56 9.56
N GLU A 296 3.16 -11.08 9.71
CA GLU A 296 4.05 -11.34 10.85
C GLU A 296 4.28 -10.03 11.61
N ILE A 297 4.01 -10.06 12.92
CA ILE A 297 4.34 -8.94 13.81
C ILE A 297 5.68 -9.24 14.47
N LEU A 298 6.68 -8.46 14.12
CA LEU A 298 8.05 -8.64 14.61
C LEU A 298 8.15 -8.20 16.06
N PRO A 299 8.95 -8.90 16.88
CA PRO A 299 9.19 -8.51 18.25
C PRO A 299 9.88 -7.14 18.32
N TYR A 300 9.59 -6.38 19.40
CA TYR A 300 9.97 -4.97 19.47
C TYR A 300 11.46 -4.73 19.29
N TRP A 301 12.31 -5.60 19.83
CA TRP A 301 13.76 -5.41 19.77
C TRP A 301 14.34 -5.54 18.36
N MET A 302 13.65 -6.15 17.39
CA MET A 302 14.18 -6.27 16.03
C MET A 302 14.13 -4.93 15.28
N VAL A 303 13.07 -4.14 15.49
CA VAL A 303 12.78 -2.92 14.70
C VAL A 303 12.73 -1.66 15.57
N PHE A 304 12.07 -1.74 16.72
CA PHE A 304 11.82 -0.62 17.63
C PHE A 304 12.35 -0.95 19.06
N PRO A 305 13.67 -1.15 19.23
CA PRO A 305 14.26 -1.43 20.54
C PRO A 305 14.07 -0.25 21.52
N TYR A 306 13.89 0.97 21.00
CA TYR A 306 13.45 2.15 21.74
C TYR A 306 11.95 2.36 21.51
N SER A 307 11.16 2.36 22.59
CA SER A 307 9.72 2.66 22.55
C SER A 307 9.45 4.15 22.72
N TRP A 308 8.46 4.68 21.99
CA TRP A 308 7.98 6.06 22.15
C TRP A 308 6.89 6.16 23.22
N GLY A 309 6.42 5.03 23.73
CA GLY A 309 5.44 4.92 24.80
C GLY A 309 6.04 5.13 26.19
N GLN A 310 5.23 4.83 27.22
CA GLN A 310 5.64 5.04 28.61
C GLN A 310 6.85 4.21 29.01
N ASP A 311 6.98 3.00 28.46
CA ASP A 311 8.08 2.05 28.70
C ASP A 311 9.43 2.53 28.14
N GLY A 312 9.44 3.50 27.22
CA GLY A 312 10.66 4.14 26.72
C GLY A 312 11.07 5.42 27.43
N ASN A 313 10.26 5.95 28.36
CA ASN A 313 10.53 7.24 29.00
C ASN A 313 11.89 7.29 29.72
N ALA A 314 12.34 6.16 30.28
CA ALA A 314 13.64 6.05 30.96
C ALA A 314 14.84 6.31 30.03
N TYR A 315 14.67 6.11 28.71
CA TYR A 315 15.72 6.25 27.71
C TYR A 315 15.57 7.50 26.84
N ARG A 316 14.47 8.25 27.02
CA ARG A 316 14.07 9.34 26.12
C ARG A 316 15.12 10.44 25.99
N SER A 317 15.83 10.79 27.06
CA SER A 317 16.84 11.86 26.99
C SER A 317 18.03 11.48 26.09
N ALA A 318 18.45 10.21 26.11
CA ALA A 318 19.52 9.73 25.26
C ALA A 318 19.04 9.37 23.84
N CYS A 319 17.81 8.90 23.69
CA CYS A 319 17.32 8.30 22.44
C CYS A 319 16.49 9.22 21.56
N SER A 320 15.81 10.23 22.10
CA SER A 320 15.00 11.16 21.31
C SER A 320 15.87 12.30 20.78
N VAL A 321 15.87 12.51 19.48
CA VAL A 321 16.71 13.53 18.81
C VAL A 321 16.33 14.95 19.20
N GLY A 322 15.10 15.16 19.70
CA GLY A 322 14.67 16.43 20.25
C GLY A 322 15.23 16.74 21.65
N SER A 323 15.94 15.82 22.29
CA SER A 323 16.56 16.05 23.59
C SER A 323 17.93 16.69 23.47
N GLU A 324 18.24 17.63 24.36
CA GLU A 324 19.58 18.22 24.49
C GLU A 324 20.65 17.18 24.89
N GLU A 325 20.25 16.08 25.53
CA GLU A 325 21.12 14.99 25.96
C GLU A 325 21.23 13.85 24.92
N TYR A 326 20.68 14.04 23.72
CA TYR A 326 20.68 13.01 22.69
C TYR A 326 22.10 12.54 22.39
N ASP A 327 22.30 11.23 22.53
CA ASP A 327 23.56 10.56 22.24
C ASP A 327 23.24 9.20 21.63
N ARG A 328 23.58 9.06 20.35
CA ARG A 328 23.34 7.86 19.54
C ARG A 328 23.95 6.61 20.16
N GLU A 329 25.21 6.67 20.59
CA GLU A 329 25.92 5.50 21.10
C GLU A 329 25.42 5.12 22.49
N LYS A 330 25.13 6.13 23.32
CA LYS A 330 24.48 5.91 24.61
C LYS A 330 23.10 5.30 24.45
N CYS A 331 22.30 5.76 23.48
CA CYS A 331 21.00 5.17 23.21
C CYS A 331 21.12 3.68 22.85
N LYS A 332 22.01 3.34 21.89
CA LYS A 332 22.26 1.93 21.49
C LYS A 332 22.62 1.04 22.67
N GLN A 333 23.48 1.53 23.57
CA GLN A 333 23.87 0.81 24.77
C GLN A 333 22.68 0.62 25.72
N LEU A 334 21.90 1.68 25.97
CA LEU A 334 20.75 1.66 26.88
C LEU A 334 19.65 0.71 26.41
N VAL A 335 19.33 0.71 25.12
CA VAL A 335 18.33 -0.20 24.55
C VAL A 335 18.90 -1.57 24.21
N THR A 336 20.20 -1.78 24.46
CA THR A 336 20.93 -3.03 24.22
C THR A 336 20.82 -3.51 22.76
N ALA A 337 20.84 -2.57 21.81
CA ALA A 337 20.57 -2.85 20.39
C ALA A 337 21.52 -3.91 19.81
N ASP A 338 22.81 -3.81 20.13
CA ASP A 338 23.81 -4.76 19.65
C ASP A 338 23.62 -6.15 20.27
N HIS A 339 23.30 -6.22 21.56
CA HIS A 339 23.10 -7.49 22.29
C HIS A 339 21.80 -8.22 21.91
N LYS A 340 20.76 -7.49 21.51
CA LYS A 340 19.46 -8.06 21.13
C LYS A 340 19.34 -8.39 19.65
N ASP A 341 20.44 -8.26 18.92
CA ASP A 341 20.47 -8.43 17.48
C ASP A 341 19.49 -7.52 16.71
N SER A 342 19.33 -6.27 17.16
CA SER A 342 18.44 -5.29 16.53
C SER A 342 18.87 -4.96 15.11
N PHE A 343 17.92 -4.92 14.19
CA PHE A 343 18.15 -4.53 12.79
C PHE A 343 18.07 -3.02 12.59
N PHE A 344 17.20 -2.38 13.37
CA PHE A 344 16.91 -0.96 13.23
C PHE A 344 16.91 -0.28 14.60
N LEU A 345 17.22 1.02 14.60
CA LEU A 345 17.04 1.91 15.74
C LEU A 345 16.41 3.21 15.27
N THR A 346 15.15 3.43 15.62
CA THR A 346 14.51 4.73 15.42
C THR A 346 14.96 5.73 16.48
N CYS A 347 15.29 6.93 16.05
CA CYS A 347 15.73 8.03 16.90
C CYS A 347 14.61 9.04 17.20
N TRP A 348 13.39 8.79 16.70
CA TRP A 348 12.16 9.56 16.89
C TRP A 348 12.33 11.09 16.81
N SER A 349 12.24 11.60 15.59
CA SER A 349 12.43 13.03 15.30
C SER A 349 11.15 13.87 15.37
N HIS A 350 9.97 13.24 15.20
CA HIS A 350 8.65 13.87 15.24
C HIS A 350 8.54 15.18 14.42
N THR A 351 9.09 15.19 13.20
CA THR A 351 9.20 16.40 12.36
C THR A 351 7.87 16.90 11.75
N TRP A 352 6.74 16.32 12.12
CA TRP A 352 5.44 16.60 11.52
C TRP A 352 4.39 16.94 12.57
N SER A 353 3.42 17.73 12.12
CA SER A 353 2.16 18.05 12.78
C SER A 353 1.02 17.88 11.78
N TRP A 354 -0.22 18.04 12.24
CA TRP A 354 -1.40 17.95 11.37
C TRP A 354 -1.41 19.04 10.27
N GLU A 355 -0.73 20.18 10.48
CA GLU A 355 -0.59 21.29 9.51
C GLU A 355 0.60 21.12 8.53
N GLY A 356 1.47 20.13 8.73
CA GLY A 356 2.71 19.94 7.96
C GLY A 356 3.96 19.85 8.85
N HIS A 357 5.14 20.19 8.31
CA HIS A 357 6.39 20.11 9.06
C HIS A 357 6.37 21.02 10.29
N ASP A 358 6.74 20.50 11.46
CA ASP A 358 6.87 21.30 12.68
C ASP A 358 8.23 22.03 12.68
N PRO A 359 8.27 23.38 12.63
CA PRO A 359 9.53 24.12 12.52
C PRO A 359 10.48 23.92 13.70
N ASN A 360 9.96 23.61 14.90
CA ASN A 360 10.80 23.35 16.06
C ASN A 360 11.47 21.98 15.97
N SER A 361 10.73 20.95 15.56
CA SER A 361 11.25 19.61 15.37
C SER A 361 12.17 19.50 14.14
N MET A 362 11.97 20.32 13.11
CA MET A 362 12.86 20.37 11.94
C MET A 362 14.31 20.76 12.28
N LYS A 363 14.51 21.66 13.26
CA LYS A 363 15.87 22.02 13.73
C LYS A 363 16.64 20.82 14.27
N ASN A 364 15.91 19.83 14.80
CA ASN A 364 16.50 18.62 15.37
C ASN A 364 17.12 17.73 14.29
N VAL A 365 16.74 17.87 13.03
CA VAL A 365 17.20 17.01 11.91
C VAL A 365 18.10 17.74 10.91
N GLU A 366 18.09 19.07 10.90
CA GLU A 366 18.94 19.91 10.05
C GLU A 366 20.40 19.96 10.53
N SER A 367 20.61 19.93 11.85
CA SER A 367 21.95 19.91 12.45
C SER A 367 22.73 18.65 12.07
N LYS A 368 24.05 18.76 11.92
CA LYS A 368 24.90 17.59 11.66
C LYS A 368 24.86 16.63 12.86
N LEU A 369 24.84 15.32 12.59
CA LEU A 369 25.16 14.32 13.60
C LEU A 369 26.62 14.53 14.03
N LEU A 370 26.85 14.70 15.33
CA LEU A 370 28.18 14.82 15.93
C LEU A 370 28.87 13.46 16.01
#